data_AF-A0A251X5A9-F1
#
_entry.id   AF-A0A251X5A9-F1
#
_cell.length_a   1.000
_cell.length_b   1.000
_cell.length_c   1.000
_cell.angle_alpha   90.00
_cell.angle_beta   90.00
_cell.angle_gamma   90.00
#
_symmetry.space_group_name_H-M   'P 1'
#
loop_
_entity.id
_entity.type
_entity.pdbx_description
1 polymer ?
#
loop_
_entity_poly.entity_id
_entity_poly.type
_entity_poly.pdbx_seq_one_letter_code
_entity_poly.pdbx_strand_id
1 'polypeptide(L)'
;MPLLVIFLSWLEFDRQIWQHLADTLLIDLLRNTLVLLLGVGLGVLLLGVSLAWLTTLCEFPGRRWLSWALMLPLAMPAYVLAFVIIGLFDFSGPIQSLLREWFGRGNYWIPPIRSEGGVILVMVLALYPYVYMLARVAFLGQGQRLMEAAQSLGLSPTAAFFQVALPMARPAIAAGMALALMETLADFGTVAVFNYDTFTTAIYKSWYSLFNLAAAAQLASLLLLFVLLALFLERRQRHQARYHAENRCGRRYVLKGWRAWAATLFALTILFVAFFIPIMQLLYWVWHYFSRDLDARYFNLLSNTLLLGFFAATLTVIAGLLLGFSQRLMRNAVTRFSVSIATLGYALPGSVLAVGIMLSFVWFEHYLQLGLAFFNIDIGFVLSGGLLGLLLAYVVRFMAVAYNPIESGLQRIRPSLHEAARGLGAAPRELLWRLYLPLLRPGLMAGFLLVFVDVMKEMPATLLLRPFGWDTLAVRIYEMTSEGEWQRAALPALTLIIIGLLPVIFLVKRQQLGHQVNSV
;
A
#
# COMPACT_ATOMS: atom_id res chain seq x y z
N MET A 1 -3.57 -22.47 1.39
CA MET A 1 -2.49 -23.20 2.09
C MET A 1 -1.75 -22.33 3.10
N PRO A 2 -1.14 -21.18 2.74
CA PRO A 2 -0.34 -20.39 3.70
C PRO A 2 -1.05 -20.04 5.01
N LEU A 3 -2.31 -19.58 4.93
CA LEU A 3 -3.12 -19.26 6.10
C LEU A 3 -3.38 -20.47 6.99
N LEU A 4 -3.68 -21.63 6.40
CA LEU A 4 -3.95 -22.86 7.16
C LEU A 4 -2.69 -23.29 7.93
N VAL A 5 -1.53 -23.25 7.29
CA VAL A 5 -0.27 -23.62 7.93
C VAL A 5 0.08 -22.69 9.10
N ILE A 6 -0.19 -21.38 8.95
CA ILE A 6 -0.06 -20.41 10.04
C ILE A 6 -0.96 -20.78 11.23
N PHE A 7 -2.22 -21.17 11.00
CA PHE A 7 -3.10 -21.59 12.10
C PHE A 7 -2.70 -22.96 12.69
N LEU A 8 -2.22 -23.88 11.87
CA LEU A 8 -1.76 -25.20 12.31
C LEU A 8 -0.45 -25.14 13.11
N SER A 9 0.33 -24.04 13.01
CA SER A 9 1.53 -23.85 13.83
C SER A 9 1.28 -23.87 15.34
N TRP A 10 0.04 -23.69 15.78
CA TRP A 10 -0.36 -23.84 17.18
C TRP A 10 -0.36 -25.29 17.68
N LEU A 11 -0.30 -26.28 16.78
CA LEU A 11 -0.14 -27.68 17.16
C LEU A 11 1.28 -27.97 17.66
N GLU A 12 2.27 -27.19 17.22
CA GLU A 12 3.68 -27.25 17.66
C GLU A 12 3.94 -26.19 18.74
N PHE A 13 3.13 -26.19 19.79
CA PHE A 13 3.22 -25.20 20.86
C PHE A 13 4.39 -25.50 21.81
N ASP A 14 5.42 -24.64 21.79
CA ASP A 14 6.50 -24.66 22.79
C ASP A 14 6.18 -23.73 23.96
N ARG A 15 5.88 -24.34 25.13
CA ARG A 15 5.51 -23.61 26.34
C ARG A 15 6.63 -22.68 26.85
N GLN A 16 7.90 -23.07 26.73
CA GLN A 16 9.01 -22.28 27.28
C GLN A 16 9.24 -21.00 26.46
N ILE A 17 9.19 -21.13 25.14
CA ILE A 17 9.33 -19.99 24.22
C ILE A 17 8.17 -19.02 24.39
N TRP A 18 6.94 -19.53 24.52
CA TRP A 18 5.77 -18.69 24.73
C TRP A 18 5.74 -17.99 26.09
N GLN A 19 6.17 -18.66 27.16
CA GLN A 19 6.33 -18.00 28.46
C GLN A 19 7.34 -16.87 28.35
N HIS A 20 8.50 -17.13 27.73
CA HIS A 20 9.51 -16.09 27.50
C HIS A 20 8.96 -14.92 26.68
N LEU A 21 8.25 -15.18 25.58
CA LEU A 21 7.63 -14.14 24.76
C LEU A 21 6.57 -13.34 25.53
N ALA A 22 5.74 -14.03 26.32
CA ALA A 22 4.71 -13.38 27.13
C ALA A 22 5.31 -12.45 28.20
N ASP A 23 6.37 -12.91 28.87
CA ASP A 23 7.02 -12.17 29.96
C ASP A 23 7.87 -11.00 29.45
N THR A 24 8.37 -11.06 28.21
CA THR A 24 9.37 -10.09 27.72
C THR A 24 8.90 -9.18 26.58
N LEU A 25 7.99 -9.62 25.70
CA LEU A 25 7.71 -8.92 24.44
C LEU A 25 6.22 -8.74 24.16
N LEU A 26 5.37 -9.74 24.46
CA LEU A 26 4.00 -9.81 23.94
C LEU A 26 3.15 -8.60 24.34
N ILE A 27 3.27 -8.14 25.59
CA ILE A 27 2.51 -6.99 26.10
C ILE A 27 2.90 -5.70 25.38
N ASP A 28 4.20 -5.50 25.14
CA ASP A 28 4.72 -4.34 24.43
C ASP A 28 4.35 -4.39 22.95
N LEU A 29 4.41 -5.56 22.31
CA LEU A 29 3.96 -5.74 20.92
C LEU A 29 2.47 -5.41 20.77
N LEU A 30 1.63 -5.85 21.71
CA LEU A 30 0.20 -5.54 21.73
C LEU A 30 -0.05 -4.05 21.93
N ARG A 31 0.57 -3.43 22.95
CA ARG A 31 0.47 -2.00 23.23
C ARG A 31 0.91 -1.18 22.03
N ASN A 32 2.11 -1.47 21.51
CA ASN A 32 2.72 -0.68 20.44
C ASN A 32 1.92 -0.77 19.15
N THR A 33 1.43 -1.96 18.80
CA THR A 33 0.59 -2.16 17.61
C THR A 33 -0.75 -1.43 17.76
N LEU A 34 -1.38 -1.50 18.94
CA LEU A 34 -2.65 -0.80 19.20
C LEU A 34 -2.48 0.73 19.16
N VAL A 35 -1.46 1.26 19.82
CA VAL A 35 -1.13 2.69 19.83
C VAL A 35 -0.85 3.19 18.41
N LEU A 36 -0.11 2.42 17.62
CA LEU A 36 0.17 2.76 16.23
C LEU A 36 -1.10 2.78 15.39
N LEU A 37 -1.96 1.76 15.50
CA LEU A 37 -3.26 1.70 14.80
C LEU A 37 -4.17 2.88 15.14
N LEU A 38 -4.31 3.20 16.44
CA LEU A 38 -5.17 4.30 16.89
C LEU A 38 -4.58 5.65 16.47
N GLY A 39 -3.29 5.87 16.67
CA GLY A 39 -2.60 7.10 16.32
C GLY A 39 -2.64 7.39 14.82
N VAL A 40 -2.28 6.38 14.01
CA VAL A 40 -2.32 6.50 12.55
C VAL A 40 -3.75 6.66 12.07
N GLY A 41 -4.70 5.84 12.56
CA GLY A 41 -6.11 5.91 12.20
C GLY A 41 -6.73 7.29 12.44
N LEU A 42 -6.48 7.89 13.60
CA LEU A 42 -6.94 9.24 13.92
C LEU A 42 -6.27 10.30 13.03
N GLY A 43 -4.96 10.21 12.82
CA GLY A 43 -4.20 11.17 12.02
C GLY A 43 -4.59 11.15 10.53
N VAL A 44 -4.71 9.97 9.92
CA VAL A 44 -5.12 9.85 8.51
C VAL A 44 -6.57 10.25 8.30
N LEU A 45 -7.44 10.01 9.27
CA LEU A 45 -8.83 10.48 9.23
C LEU A 45 -8.88 12.00 9.29
N LEU A 46 -8.15 12.62 10.22
CA LEU A 46 -8.12 14.08 10.38
C LEU A 46 -7.54 14.77 9.14
N LEU A 47 -6.35 14.37 8.69
CA LEU A 47 -5.71 14.98 7.51
C LEU A 47 -6.45 14.63 6.22
N GLY A 48 -6.81 13.37 6.01
CA GLY A 48 -7.45 12.90 4.79
C GLY A 48 -8.83 13.53 4.56
N VAL A 49 -9.68 13.55 5.59
CA VAL A 49 -11.04 14.14 5.49
C VAL A 49 -10.99 15.66 5.36
N SER A 50 -10.14 16.34 6.14
CA SER A 50 -10.02 17.81 6.09
C SER A 50 -9.50 18.29 4.73
N LEU A 51 -8.46 17.65 4.18
CA LEU A 51 -7.95 17.95 2.85
C LEU A 51 -8.97 17.62 1.76
N ALA A 52 -9.68 16.50 1.87
CA ALA A 52 -10.71 16.12 0.91
C ALA A 52 -11.87 17.14 0.91
N TRP A 53 -12.28 17.60 2.09
CA TRP A 53 -13.30 18.64 2.23
C TRP A 53 -12.86 19.95 1.57
N LEU A 54 -11.66 20.44 1.91
CA LEU A 54 -11.11 21.67 1.33
C LEU A 54 -11.04 21.57 -0.19
N THR A 55 -10.43 20.52 -0.75
CA THR A 55 -10.20 20.44 -2.19
C THR A 55 -11.46 20.15 -3.00
N THR A 56 -12.55 19.69 -2.40
CA THR A 56 -13.79 19.36 -3.11
C THR A 56 -14.88 20.41 -2.97
N LEU A 57 -15.10 20.92 -1.77
CA LEU A 57 -16.21 21.80 -1.44
C LEU A 57 -15.82 23.28 -1.42
N CYS A 58 -14.55 23.61 -1.18
CA CYS A 58 -14.08 24.99 -1.17
C CYS A 58 -13.41 25.37 -2.49
N GLU A 59 -13.41 26.67 -2.82
CA GLU A 59 -12.55 27.29 -3.84
C GLU A 59 -11.56 28.23 -3.15
N PHE A 60 -10.27 28.03 -3.45
CA PHE A 60 -9.15 28.81 -2.91
C PHE A 60 -7.96 28.79 -3.90
N PRO A 61 -7.00 29.74 -3.78
CA PRO A 61 -5.86 29.84 -4.69
C PRO A 61 -5.05 28.54 -4.74
N GLY A 62 -4.75 28.05 -5.95
CA GLY A 62 -3.94 26.83 -6.16
C GLY A 62 -4.69 25.50 -6.00
N ARG A 63 -5.99 25.51 -5.66
CA ARG A 63 -6.79 24.28 -5.42
C ARG A 63 -6.69 23.24 -6.53
N ARG A 64 -6.77 23.65 -7.80
CA ARG A 64 -6.75 22.71 -8.95
C ARG A 64 -5.48 21.87 -8.94
N TRP A 65 -4.34 22.52 -8.72
CA TRP A 65 -3.04 21.85 -8.63
C TRP A 65 -2.93 21.01 -7.35
N LEU A 66 -3.26 21.60 -6.20
CA LEU A 66 -3.24 20.89 -4.91
C LEU A 66 -4.13 19.64 -4.88
N SER A 67 -5.25 19.65 -5.59
CA SER A 67 -6.22 18.56 -5.57
C SER A 67 -5.66 17.22 -6.07
N TRP A 68 -4.69 17.25 -6.99
CA TRP A 68 -3.98 16.05 -7.42
C TRP A 68 -2.59 15.94 -6.78
N ALA A 69 -1.91 17.07 -6.51
CA ALA A 69 -0.57 17.07 -5.92
C ALA A 69 -0.56 16.45 -4.50
N LEU A 70 -1.65 16.59 -3.74
CA LEU A 70 -1.81 15.93 -2.43
C LEU A 70 -1.84 14.39 -2.49
N MET A 71 -1.87 13.79 -3.68
CA MET A 71 -1.73 12.34 -3.88
C MET A 71 -0.26 11.92 -4.12
N LEU A 72 0.66 12.87 -4.33
CA LEU A 72 2.08 12.59 -4.59
C LEU A 72 2.79 11.79 -3.48
N PRO A 73 2.50 11.97 -2.18
CA PRO A 73 3.14 11.16 -1.14
C PRO A 73 2.95 9.64 -1.32
N LEU A 74 1.89 9.20 -2.00
CA LEU A 74 1.66 7.79 -2.32
C LEU A 74 2.77 7.17 -3.21
N ALA A 75 3.50 8.00 -3.96
CA ALA A 75 4.63 7.55 -4.76
C ALA A 75 5.85 7.19 -3.90
N MET A 76 5.96 7.77 -2.70
CA MET A 76 7.09 7.58 -1.79
C MET A 76 6.79 6.43 -0.81
N PRO A 77 7.63 5.38 -0.73
CA PRO A 77 7.46 4.35 0.28
C PRO A 77 7.59 4.96 1.69
N ALA A 78 6.75 4.53 2.63
CA ALA A 78 6.73 5.07 3.99
C ALA A 78 8.07 4.89 4.71
N TYR A 79 8.76 3.77 4.50
CA TYR A 79 10.09 3.54 5.08
C TYR A 79 11.15 4.51 4.53
N VAL A 80 10.98 5.00 3.30
CA VAL A 80 11.84 6.05 2.75
C VAL A 80 11.57 7.36 3.46
N LEU A 81 10.29 7.70 3.66
CA LEU A 81 9.92 8.91 4.40
C LEU A 81 10.46 8.86 5.82
N ALA A 82 10.40 7.69 6.46
CA ALA A 82 10.92 7.43 7.79
C ALA A 82 12.40 7.82 7.92
N PHE A 83 13.28 7.22 7.12
CA PHE A 83 14.72 7.47 7.28
C PHE A 83 15.12 8.87 6.86
N VAL A 84 14.43 9.47 5.88
CA VAL A 84 14.69 10.85 5.46
C VAL A 84 14.29 11.83 6.56
N ILE A 85 13.12 11.64 7.18
CA ILE A 85 12.68 12.47 8.31
C ILE A 85 13.60 12.29 9.52
N ILE A 86 14.02 11.05 9.83
CA ILE A 86 15.03 10.83 10.87
C ILE A 86 16.31 11.57 10.53
N GLY A 87 16.86 11.44 9.32
CA GLY A 87 18.09 12.12 8.92
C GLY A 87 17.97 13.66 8.87
N LEU A 88 16.78 14.21 8.63
CA LEU A 88 16.53 15.64 8.70
C LEU A 88 16.60 16.18 10.12
N PHE A 89 16.00 15.43 11.06
CA PHE A 89 15.89 15.76 12.48
C PHE A 89 16.98 15.13 13.34
N ASP A 90 17.93 14.41 12.74
CA ASP A 90 19.07 13.86 13.45
C ASP A 90 19.96 14.99 13.97
N PHE A 91 20.84 14.68 14.92
CA PHE A 91 21.72 15.69 15.52
C PHE A 91 22.58 16.39 14.46
N SER A 92 23.13 15.67 13.48
CA SER A 92 23.89 16.24 12.35
C SER A 92 23.00 16.73 11.19
N GLY A 93 21.68 16.59 11.30
CA GLY A 93 20.73 16.93 10.26
C GLY A 93 20.62 18.45 10.01
N PRO A 94 20.14 18.85 8.82
CA PRO A 94 20.02 20.26 8.46
C PRO A 94 19.05 21.02 9.37
N ILE A 95 17.94 20.41 9.80
CA ILE A 95 16.95 21.08 10.65
C ILE A 95 17.54 21.37 12.03
N GLN A 96 18.17 20.38 12.66
CA GLN A 96 18.81 20.60 13.95
C GLN A 96 19.99 21.57 13.86
N SER A 97 20.77 21.51 12.79
CA SER A 97 21.91 22.42 12.59
C SER A 97 21.45 23.88 12.45
N LEU A 98 20.43 24.15 11.63
CA LEU A 98 19.84 25.48 11.49
C LEU A 98 19.24 26.00 12.80
N LEU A 99 18.56 25.15 13.57
CA LEU A 99 18.00 25.54 14.86
C LEU A 99 19.08 25.87 15.89
N ARG A 100 20.21 25.13 15.90
CA ARG A 100 21.38 25.50 16.73
C ARG A 100 21.99 26.83 16.33
N GLU A 101 22.06 27.11 15.03
CA GLU A 101 22.59 28.37 14.52
C GLU A 101 21.70 29.56 14.91
N TRP A 102 20.38 29.41 14.81
CA TRP A 102 19.44 30.50 15.07
C TRP A 102 19.16 30.75 16.56
N PHE A 103 18.99 29.69 17.35
CA PHE A 103 18.57 29.80 18.75
C PHE A 103 19.72 29.60 19.74
N GLY A 104 20.89 29.11 19.29
CA GLY A 104 22.00 28.73 20.15
C GLY A 104 21.84 27.34 20.75
N ARG A 105 22.94 26.76 21.23
CA ARG A 105 22.95 25.41 21.84
C ARG A 105 22.14 25.42 23.15
N GLY A 106 21.09 24.61 23.22
CA GLY A 106 20.33 24.37 24.46
C GLY A 106 19.12 25.29 24.71
N ASN A 107 18.88 26.31 23.88
CA ASN A 107 17.75 27.24 24.05
C ASN A 107 16.45 26.79 23.35
N TYR A 108 16.47 25.64 22.68
CA TYR A 108 15.31 25.11 21.97
C TYR A 108 15.13 23.62 22.31
N TRP A 109 13.88 23.22 22.53
CA TRP A 109 13.50 21.83 22.78
C TRP A 109 12.69 21.30 21.60
N ILE A 110 13.15 20.19 21.01
CA ILE A 110 12.43 19.46 19.97
C ILE A 110 12.14 18.06 20.53
N PRO A 111 10.89 17.58 20.44
CA PRO A 111 10.59 16.19 20.77
C PRO A 111 11.51 15.24 19.97
N PRO A 112 12.04 14.18 20.60
CA PRO A 112 12.89 13.23 19.88
C PRO A 112 12.11 12.62 18.73
N ILE A 113 12.64 12.73 17.51
CA ILE A 113 11.96 12.20 16.33
C ILE A 113 11.81 10.69 16.42
N ARG A 114 12.81 9.98 16.97
CA ARG A 114 12.75 8.55 17.28
C ARG A 114 11.88 8.30 18.51
N SER A 115 10.57 8.43 18.35
CA SER A 115 9.56 8.26 19.40
C SER A 115 8.27 7.66 18.83
N GLU A 116 7.38 7.22 19.72
CA GLU A 116 6.02 6.76 19.36
C GLU A 116 5.27 7.79 18.49
N GLY A 117 5.36 9.08 18.86
CA GLY A 117 4.74 10.16 18.10
C GLY A 117 5.38 10.38 16.73
N GLY A 118 6.69 10.20 16.61
CA GLY A 118 7.42 10.35 15.35
C GLY A 118 7.06 9.28 14.31
N VAL A 119 6.98 8.00 14.73
CA VAL A 119 6.57 6.92 13.83
C VAL A 119 5.11 7.09 13.39
N ILE A 120 4.21 7.50 14.29
CA ILE A 120 2.82 7.80 13.96
C ILE A 120 2.75 8.96 12.95
N LEU A 121 3.50 10.04 13.18
CA LEU A 121 3.50 11.21 12.29
C LEU A 121 3.94 10.84 10.87
N VAL A 122 5.04 10.09 10.73
CA VAL A 122 5.55 9.65 9.43
C VAL A 122 4.53 8.76 8.72
N MET A 123 3.95 7.78 9.42
CA MET A 123 2.92 6.91 8.85
C MET A 123 1.69 7.71 8.41
N VAL A 124 1.25 8.69 9.21
CA VAL A 124 0.13 9.58 8.86
C VAL A 124 0.44 10.38 7.60
N LEU A 125 1.64 10.96 7.48
CA LEU A 125 2.05 11.73 6.31
C LEU A 125 2.16 10.86 5.04
N ALA A 126 2.57 9.60 5.18
CA ALA A 126 2.64 8.65 4.07
C ALA A 126 1.26 8.11 3.67
N LEU A 127 0.35 7.89 4.63
CA LEU A 127 -0.88 7.10 4.44
C LEU A 127 -2.17 7.92 4.41
N TYR A 128 -2.16 9.22 4.76
CA TYR A 128 -3.35 10.08 4.58
C TYR A 128 -3.92 10.10 3.14
N PRO A 129 -3.11 9.93 2.06
CA PRO A 129 -3.64 9.97 0.69
C PRO A 129 -4.73 8.93 0.43
N TYR A 130 -4.71 7.76 1.10
CA TYR A 130 -5.74 6.73 0.95
C TYR A 130 -7.12 7.24 1.38
N VAL A 131 -7.20 7.86 2.57
CA VAL A 131 -8.45 8.47 3.08
C VAL A 131 -8.84 9.67 2.22
N TYR A 132 -7.87 10.53 1.90
CA TYR A 132 -8.09 11.70 1.06
C TYR A 132 -8.75 11.35 -0.28
N MET A 133 -8.23 10.35 -0.99
CA MET A 133 -8.72 9.95 -2.30
C MET A 133 -10.16 9.43 -2.24
N LEU A 134 -10.46 8.53 -1.31
CA LEU A 134 -11.79 7.92 -1.22
C LEU A 134 -12.83 8.90 -0.67
N ALA A 135 -12.48 9.71 0.33
CA ALA A 135 -13.35 10.78 0.82
C ALA A 135 -13.65 11.81 -0.28
N ARG A 136 -12.63 12.20 -1.07
CA ARG A 136 -12.78 13.13 -2.19
C ARG A 136 -13.77 12.62 -3.25
N VAL A 137 -13.68 11.35 -3.63
CA VAL A 137 -14.61 10.74 -4.59
C VAL A 137 -16.04 10.76 -4.05
N ALA A 138 -16.24 10.46 -2.76
CA ALA A 138 -17.56 10.49 -2.14
C ALA A 138 -18.17 11.90 -2.09
N PHE A 139 -17.37 12.92 -1.71
CA PHE A 139 -17.83 14.31 -1.67
C PHE A 139 -18.17 14.87 -3.05
N LEU A 140 -17.39 14.52 -4.09
CA LEU A 140 -17.68 14.93 -5.47
C LEU A 140 -18.91 14.23 -6.06
N GLY A 141 -19.17 12.97 -5.68
CA GLY A 141 -20.27 12.19 -6.22
C GLY A 141 -21.64 12.54 -5.62
N GLN A 142 -21.79 12.43 -4.30
CA GLN A 142 -23.09 12.56 -3.62
C GLN A 142 -23.18 13.75 -2.67
N GLY A 143 -22.05 14.14 -2.07
CA GLY A 143 -22.02 15.17 -1.03
C GLY A 143 -22.60 16.52 -1.47
N GLN A 144 -22.27 16.98 -2.67
CA GLN A 144 -22.65 18.33 -3.12
C GLN A 144 -24.16 18.53 -3.28
N ARG A 145 -24.87 17.62 -3.97
CA ARG A 145 -26.32 17.76 -4.21
C ARG A 145 -27.14 17.70 -2.92
N LEU A 146 -26.75 16.79 -2.03
CA LEU A 146 -27.48 16.60 -0.77
C LEU A 146 -27.20 17.73 0.20
N MET A 147 -26.02 18.36 0.12
CA MET A 147 -25.75 19.61 0.81
C MET A 147 -26.57 20.78 0.27
N GLU A 148 -26.79 20.89 -1.04
CA GLU A 148 -27.65 21.92 -1.64
C GLU A 148 -29.12 21.73 -1.24
N ALA A 149 -29.60 20.48 -1.21
CA ALA A 149 -30.93 20.15 -0.70
C ALA A 149 -31.08 20.48 0.80
N ALA A 150 -30.09 20.11 1.61
CA ALA A 150 -30.04 20.42 3.04
C ALA A 150 -30.06 21.93 3.31
N GLN A 151 -29.31 22.72 2.54
CA GLN A 151 -29.28 24.17 2.65
C GLN A 151 -30.61 24.80 2.23
N SER A 152 -31.26 24.28 1.19
CA SER A 152 -32.61 24.71 0.79
C SER A 152 -33.66 24.45 1.89
N LEU A 153 -33.43 23.46 2.77
CA LEU A 153 -34.25 23.17 3.96
C LEU A 153 -33.83 23.98 5.20
N GLY A 154 -32.92 24.95 5.08
CA GLY A 154 -32.54 25.87 6.15
C GLY A 154 -31.27 25.49 6.93
N LEU A 155 -30.58 24.41 6.56
CA LEU A 155 -29.30 24.07 7.22
C LEU A 155 -28.18 25.01 6.78
N SER A 156 -27.35 25.45 7.72
CA SER A 156 -26.13 26.20 7.41
C SER A 156 -25.12 25.30 6.68
N PRO A 157 -24.16 25.86 5.91
CA PRO A 157 -23.12 25.09 5.22
C PRO A 157 -22.35 24.11 6.10
N THR A 158 -22.06 24.52 7.35
CA THR A 158 -21.36 23.68 8.34
C THR A 158 -22.27 22.59 8.88
N ALA A 159 -23.54 22.91 9.19
CA ALA A 159 -24.52 21.92 9.62
C ALA A 159 -24.78 20.89 8.51
N ALA A 160 -24.96 21.32 7.27
CA ALA A 160 -25.11 20.46 6.10
C ALA A 160 -23.90 19.54 5.90
N PHE A 161 -22.68 20.02 6.17
CA PHE A 161 -21.49 19.16 6.13
C PHE A 161 -21.51 18.08 7.21
N PHE A 162 -21.65 18.44 8.48
CA PHE A 162 -21.56 17.47 9.58
C PHE A 162 -22.77 16.53 9.67
N GLN A 163 -23.96 16.99 9.28
CA GLN A 163 -25.20 16.22 9.40
C GLN A 163 -25.54 15.43 8.13
N VAL A 164 -25.06 15.84 6.96
CA VAL A 164 -25.41 15.19 5.68
C VAL A 164 -24.18 14.68 4.96
N ALA A 165 -23.25 15.57 4.56
CA ALA A 165 -22.12 15.17 3.71
C ALA A 165 -21.18 14.16 4.38
N LEU A 166 -20.80 14.41 5.64
CA LEU A 166 -19.87 13.57 6.37
C LEU A 166 -20.46 12.18 6.67
N PRO A 167 -21.70 12.04 7.21
CA PRO A 167 -22.35 10.74 7.39
C PRO A 167 -22.45 9.92 6.11
N MET A 168 -22.73 10.57 4.98
CA MET A 168 -22.81 9.90 3.68
C MET A 168 -21.44 9.48 3.12
N ALA A 169 -20.39 10.23 3.44
CA ALA A 169 -19.03 9.87 3.07
C ALA A 169 -18.42 8.79 3.98
N ARG A 170 -19.03 8.48 5.13
CA ARG A 170 -18.50 7.50 6.11
C ARG A 170 -18.06 6.17 5.49
N PRO A 171 -18.82 5.51 4.60
CA PRO A 171 -18.38 4.23 4.03
C PRO A 171 -17.10 4.35 3.19
N ALA A 172 -16.93 5.46 2.45
CA ALA A 172 -15.72 5.72 1.68
C ALA A 172 -14.53 6.12 2.57
N ILE A 173 -14.78 6.93 3.60
CA ILE A 173 -13.77 7.31 4.60
C ILE A 173 -13.27 6.06 5.34
N ALA A 174 -14.18 5.16 5.74
CA ALA A 174 -13.84 3.93 6.42
C ALA A 174 -13.09 2.95 5.52
N ALA A 175 -13.44 2.84 4.24
CA ALA A 175 -12.65 2.08 3.28
C ALA A 175 -11.22 2.64 3.16
N GLY A 176 -11.05 3.96 3.10
CA GLY A 176 -9.72 4.59 3.05
C GLY A 176 -8.93 4.41 4.34
N MET A 177 -9.60 4.47 5.48
CA MET A 177 -9.00 4.22 6.79
C MET A 177 -8.58 2.76 6.92
N ALA A 178 -9.42 1.81 6.49
CA ALA A 178 -9.10 0.39 6.50
C ALA A 178 -7.86 0.07 5.66
N LEU A 179 -7.75 0.66 4.46
CA LEU A 179 -6.55 0.54 3.63
C LEU A 179 -5.31 1.09 4.36
N ALA A 180 -5.38 2.31 4.91
CA ALA A 180 -4.28 2.89 5.66
C ALA A 180 -3.86 2.05 6.88
N LEU A 181 -4.82 1.48 7.62
CA LEU A 181 -4.54 0.61 8.77
C LEU A 181 -3.94 -0.74 8.35
N MET A 182 -4.39 -1.32 7.23
CA MET A 182 -3.78 -2.53 6.67
C MET A 182 -2.33 -2.29 6.23
N GLU A 183 -2.06 -1.15 5.58
CA GLU A 183 -0.69 -0.76 5.24
C GLU A 183 0.15 -0.52 6.51
N THR A 184 -0.43 0.09 7.56
CA THR A 184 0.26 0.27 8.86
C THR A 184 0.63 -1.06 9.51
N LEU A 185 -0.28 -2.04 9.49
CA LEU A 185 0.00 -3.40 10.00
C LEU A 185 1.03 -4.14 9.15
N ALA A 186 1.08 -3.86 7.85
CA ALA A 186 1.98 -4.53 6.92
C ALA A 186 3.36 -3.88 6.83
N ASP A 187 3.52 -2.65 7.30
CA ASP A 187 4.75 -1.88 7.13
C ASP A 187 5.81 -2.28 8.17
N PHE A 188 6.74 -3.11 7.71
CA PHE A 188 7.94 -3.49 8.44
C PHE A 188 9.02 -2.39 8.42
N GLY A 189 9.22 -1.76 7.26
CA GLY A 189 10.39 -0.91 7.02
C GLY A 189 10.36 0.36 7.85
N THR A 190 9.20 1.02 7.95
CA THR A 190 9.07 2.26 8.72
C THR A 190 9.28 2.00 10.20
N VAL A 191 8.59 1.00 10.78
CA VAL A 191 8.70 0.70 12.21
C VAL A 191 10.11 0.19 12.56
N ALA A 192 10.77 -0.56 11.68
CA ALA A 192 12.15 -1.00 11.88
C ALA A 192 13.13 0.18 11.89
N VAL A 193 12.99 1.14 10.98
CA VAL A 193 13.82 2.37 10.92
C VAL A 193 13.68 3.21 12.20
N PHE A 194 12.49 3.26 12.80
CA PHE A 194 12.26 3.93 14.09
C PHE A 194 12.67 3.08 15.30
N ASN A 195 13.12 1.84 15.10
CA ASN A 195 13.33 0.84 16.14
C ASN A 195 12.11 0.67 17.05
N TYR A 196 10.92 0.65 16.44
CA TYR A 196 9.63 0.54 17.11
C TYR A 196 9.08 -0.89 16.99
N ASP A 197 8.99 -1.59 18.12
CA ASP A 197 8.64 -3.00 18.13
C ASP A 197 7.13 -3.24 17.97
N THR A 198 6.76 -3.96 16.92
CA THR A 198 5.39 -4.35 16.57
C THR A 198 5.36 -5.82 16.18
N PHE A 199 4.17 -6.43 16.05
CA PHE A 199 4.09 -7.82 15.58
C PHE A 199 4.86 -8.05 14.27
N THR A 200 4.88 -7.07 13.37
CA THR A 200 5.56 -7.17 12.08
C THR A 200 7.08 -7.30 12.24
N THR A 201 7.70 -6.53 13.15
CA THR A 201 9.14 -6.65 13.45
C THR A 201 9.44 -7.92 14.25
N ALA A 202 8.54 -8.31 15.15
CA ALA A 202 8.69 -9.53 15.94
C ALA A 202 8.69 -10.79 15.06
N ILE A 203 7.82 -10.87 14.04
CA ILE A 203 7.82 -11.98 13.07
C ILE A 203 9.19 -12.11 12.38
N TYR A 204 9.76 -10.97 11.95
CA TYR A 204 11.09 -10.95 11.34
C TYR A 204 12.17 -11.39 12.32
N LYS A 205 12.19 -10.84 13.55
CA LYS A 205 13.17 -11.21 14.59
C LYS A 205 13.08 -12.70 14.95
N SER A 206 11.87 -13.24 15.13
CA SER A 206 11.67 -14.66 15.47
C SER A 206 12.18 -15.59 14.38
N TRP A 207 11.94 -15.27 13.10
CA TRP A 207 12.46 -16.10 12.02
C TRP A 207 13.96 -15.86 11.79
N TYR A 208 14.36 -14.63 11.48
CA TYR A 208 15.71 -14.34 10.97
C TYR A 208 16.77 -14.27 12.07
N SER A 209 16.42 -13.77 13.27
CA SER A 209 17.38 -13.62 14.38
C SER A 209 17.38 -14.82 15.33
N LEU A 210 16.22 -15.42 15.60
CA LEU A 210 16.08 -16.55 16.52
C LEU A 210 15.99 -17.90 15.81
N PHE A 211 15.99 -17.93 14.47
CA PHE A 211 15.87 -19.13 13.64
C PHE A 211 14.64 -19.99 13.99
N ASN A 212 13.57 -19.37 14.50
CA ASN A 212 12.37 -20.04 14.94
C ASN A 212 11.16 -19.67 14.07
N LEU A 213 10.96 -20.48 13.02
CA LEU A 213 9.89 -20.30 12.06
C LEU A 213 8.50 -20.60 12.65
N ALA A 214 8.41 -21.51 13.63
CA ALA A 214 7.16 -21.83 14.32
C ALA A 214 6.66 -20.65 15.18
N ALA A 215 7.55 -20.04 15.97
CA ALA A 215 7.24 -18.83 16.74
C ALA A 215 6.86 -17.66 15.82
N ALA A 216 7.56 -17.50 14.69
CA ALA A 216 7.21 -16.50 13.69
C ALA A 216 5.81 -16.72 13.09
N ALA A 217 5.42 -17.97 12.82
CA ALA A 217 4.09 -18.32 12.31
C ALA A 217 2.99 -18.04 13.35
N GLN A 218 3.27 -18.37 14.60
CA GLN A 218 2.40 -18.10 15.73
C GLN A 218 2.16 -16.58 15.93
N LEU A 219 3.21 -15.76 15.91
CA LEU A 219 3.09 -14.29 15.92
C LEU A 219 2.37 -13.76 14.66
N ALA A 220 2.62 -14.35 13.49
CA ALA A 220 1.95 -14.02 12.25
C ALA A 220 0.43 -14.30 12.32
N SER A 221 0.01 -15.34 13.05
CA SER A 221 -1.40 -15.65 13.29
C SER A 221 -2.10 -14.58 14.15
N LEU A 222 -1.38 -14.00 15.13
CA LEU A 222 -1.90 -12.90 15.95
C LEU A 222 -2.03 -11.61 15.13
N LEU A 223 -1.03 -11.28 14.31
CA LEU A 223 -1.11 -10.14 13.39
C LEU A 223 -2.26 -10.31 12.39
N LEU A 224 -2.47 -11.53 11.89
CA LEU A 224 -3.59 -11.86 11.01
C LEU A 224 -4.95 -11.59 11.66
N LEU A 225 -5.09 -11.77 12.97
CA LEU A 225 -6.32 -11.44 13.70
C LEU A 225 -6.65 -9.94 13.61
N PHE A 226 -5.65 -9.07 13.77
CA PHE A 226 -5.82 -7.61 13.60
C PHE A 226 -6.24 -7.24 12.17
N VAL A 227 -5.63 -7.89 11.18
CA VAL A 227 -5.97 -7.71 9.76
C VAL A 227 -7.42 -8.13 9.49
N LEU A 228 -7.83 -9.30 9.98
CA LEU A 228 -9.19 -9.81 9.84
C LEU A 228 -10.21 -8.90 10.55
N LEU A 229 -9.85 -8.36 11.71
CA LEU A 229 -10.67 -7.38 12.42
C LEU A 229 -10.84 -6.08 11.60
N ALA A 230 -9.75 -5.54 11.04
CA ALA A 230 -9.80 -4.35 10.19
C ALA A 230 -10.67 -4.58 8.93
N LEU A 231 -10.52 -5.74 8.28
CA LEU A 231 -11.34 -6.15 7.13
C LEU A 231 -12.82 -6.31 7.52
N PHE A 232 -13.10 -6.92 8.67
CA PHE A 232 -14.47 -7.12 9.15
C PHE A 232 -15.17 -5.78 9.39
N LEU A 233 -14.48 -4.83 10.03
CA LEU A 233 -14.99 -3.48 10.26
C LEU A 233 -15.24 -2.72 8.95
N GLU A 234 -14.36 -2.88 7.95
CA GLU A 234 -14.54 -2.31 6.60
C GLU A 234 -15.80 -2.85 5.91
N ARG A 235 -15.93 -4.19 5.83
CA ARG A 235 -17.04 -4.85 5.13
C ARG A 235 -18.40 -4.50 5.72
N ARG A 236 -18.48 -4.40 7.05
CA ARG A 236 -19.71 -4.02 7.75
C ARG A 236 -20.19 -2.62 7.37
N GLN A 237 -19.27 -1.69 7.12
CA GLN A 237 -19.61 -0.32 6.71
C GLN A 237 -19.93 -0.20 5.22
N ARG A 238 -19.39 -1.10 4.38
CA ARG A 238 -19.60 -1.08 2.92
C ARG A 238 -21.01 -1.52 2.50
N HIS A 239 -21.67 -2.38 3.29
CA HIS A 239 -22.95 -3.00 2.93
C HIS A 239 -24.13 -2.01 2.77
N GLN A 240 -23.95 -0.75 3.19
CA GLN A 240 -24.95 0.32 3.10
C GLN A 240 -24.71 1.30 1.94
N ALA A 241 -23.60 1.17 1.17
CA ALA A 241 -23.19 2.15 0.18
C ALA A 241 -23.42 1.67 -1.26
N ARG A 242 -24.58 2.00 -1.86
CA ARG A 242 -24.78 1.91 -3.31
C ARG A 242 -24.47 3.26 -3.96
N TYR A 243 -23.30 3.37 -4.55
CA TYR A 243 -22.87 4.59 -5.24
C TYR A 243 -23.53 4.69 -6.62
N HIS A 244 -24.53 5.55 -6.75
CA HIS A 244 -24.97 6.07 -8.05
C HIS A 244 -24.22 7.38 -8.29
N ALA A 245 -23.20 7.35 -9.15
CA ALA A 245 -22.46 8.54 -9.54
C ALA A 245 -23.20 9.20 -10.71
N GLU A 246 -23.94 10.27 -10.43
CA GLU A 246 -24.39 11.17 -11.49
C GLU A 246 -23.49 12.42 -11.52
N ASN A 247 -22.81 12.61 -12.65
CA ASN A 247 -21.89 13.72 -12.89
C ASN A 247 -22.63 15.06 -13.03
N ARG A 248 -22.99 15.71 -11.92
CA ARG A 248 -23.24 17.16 -11.92
C ARG A 248 -22.43 17.81 -10.79
N CYS A 249 -21.57 18.75 -11.15
CA CYS A 249 -20.83 19.57 -10.19
C CYS A 249 -21.80 20.57 -9.54
N GLY A 250 -21.94 20.49 -8.22
CA GLY A 250 -22.59 21.52 -7.41
C GLY A 250 -21.70 22.75 -7.23
N ARG A 251 -22.30 23.84 -6.73
CA ARG A 251 -21.59 25.12 -6.53
C ARG A 251 -20.67 25.03 -5.31
N ARG A 252 -19.40 25.41 -5.45
CA ARG A 252 -18.39 25.37 -4.38
C ARG A 252 -18.41 26.63 -3.52
N TYR A 253 -17.99 26.50 -2.26
CA TYR A 253 -17.82 27.61 -1.32
C TYR A 253 -16.57 28.43 -1.65
N VAL A 254 -16.75 29.67 -2.07
CA VAL A 254 -15.62 30.58 -2.33
C VAL A 254 -15.08 31.10 -1.00
N LEU A 255 -13.89 30.64 -0.61
CA LEU A 255 -13.18 31.19 0.54
C LEU A 255 -12.61 32.57 0.16
N LYS A 256 -12.77 33.56 1.04
CA LYS A 256 -12.29 34.94 0.83
C LYS A 256 -11.29 35.34 1.91
N GLY A 257 -10.36 36.22 1.55
CA GLY A 257 -9.36 36.81 2.46
C GLY A 257 -8.43 35.78 3.08
N TRP A 258 -8.15 35.92 4.38
CA TRP A 258 -7.21 35.07 5.12
C TRP A 258 -7.59 33.58 5.12
N ARG A 259 -8.89 33.25 5.09
CA ARG A 259 -9.37 31.85 5.09
C ARG A 259 -8.95 31.09 3.84
N ALA A 260 -8.90 31.77 2.69
CA ALA A 260 -8.46 31.17 1.44
C ALA A 260 -6.98 30.84 1.48
N TRP A 261 -6.16 31.77 1.97
CA TRP A 261 -4.72 31.58 2.13
C TRP A 261 -4.37 30.57 3.23
N ALA A 262 -5.12 30.51 4.32
CA ALA A 262 -4.95 29.49 5.36
C ALA A 262 -5.20 28.08 4.80
N ALA A 263 -6.21 27.89 3.96
CA ALA A 263 -6.46 26.62 3.28
C ALA A 263 -5.31 26.25 2.32
N THR A 264 -4.82 27.21 1.53
CA THR A 264 -3.66 27.02 0.66
C THR A 264 -2.41 26.66 1.47
N LEU A 265 -2.12 27.38 2.55
CA LEU A 265 -0.96 27.16 3.41
C LEU A 265 -1.01 25.81 4.10
N PHE A 266 -2.17 25.41 4.63
CA PHE A 266 -2.36 24.11 5.26
C PHE A 266 -2.09 22.96 4.28
N ALA A 267 -2.70 23.00 3.09
CA ALA A 267 -2.50 21.98 2.06
C ALA A 267 -1.05 21.96 1.54
N LEU A 268 -0.43 23.13 1.34
CA LEU A 268 0.97 23.22 0.94
C LEU A 268 1.90 22.67 2.03
N THR A 269 1.66 22.99 3.30
CA THR A 269 2.50 22.51 4.40
C THR A 269 2.54 20.99 4.45
N ILE A 270 1.37 20.34 4.37
CA ILE A 270 1.29 18.88 4.35
C ILE A 270 2.04 18.31 3.14
N LEU A 271 1.81 18.88 1.95
CA LEU A 271 2.47 18.43 0.73
C LEU A 271 4.00 18.61 0.77
N PHE A 272 4.48 19.72 1.31
CA PHE A 272 5.92 19.99 1.42
C PHE A 272 6.58 19.03 2.40
N VAL A 273 5.99 18.85 3.59
CA VAL A 273 6.55 17.96 4.62
C VAL A 273 6.48 16.49 4.19
N ALA A 274 5.39 16.06 3.56
CA ALA A 274 5.21 14.66 3.17
C ALA A 274 5.95 14.27 1.88
N PHE A 275 6.37 15.22 1.03
CA PHE A 275 6.90 14.90 -0.29
C PHE A 275 8.07 15.77 -0.75
N PHE A 276 7.90 17.09 -0.86
CA PHE A 276 8.94 17.94 -1.46
C PHE A 276 10.20 18.08 -0.61
N ILE A 277 10.08 18.32 0.69
CA ILE A 277 11.23 18.40 1.61
C ILE A 277 12.01 17.08 1.61
N PRO A 278 11.37 15.90 1.75
CA PRO A 278 12.09 14.64 1.63
C PRO A 278 12.80 14.43 0.30
N ILE A 279 12.19 14.81 -0.83
CA ILE A 279 12.84 14.72 -2.14
C ILE A 279 14.05 15.64 -2.24
N MET A 280 13.93 16.88 -1.76
CA MET A 280 15.06 17.81 -1.73
C MET A 280 16.23 17.25 -0.91
N GLN A 281 15.94 16.63 0.23
CA GLN A 281 16.96 16.00 1.07
C GLN A 281 17.61 14.79 0.38
N LEU A 282 16.82 13.94 -0.27
CA LEU A 282 17.33 12.81 -1.03
C LEU A 282 18.23 13.28 -2.19
N LEU A 283 17.80 14.31 -2.93
CA LEU A 283 18.61 14.90 -4.01
C LEU A 283 19.92 15.47 -3.47
N TYR A 284 19.88 16.13 -2.31
CA TYR A 284 21.08 16.64 -1.65
C TYR A 284 22.05 15.51 -1.29
N TRP A 285 21.59 14.42 -0.67
CA TRP A 285 22.44 13.27 -0.36
C TRP A 285 22.97 12.58 -1.61
N VAL A 286 22.12 12.36 -2.62
CA VAL A 286 22.54 11.78 -3.89
C VAL A 286 23.64 12.63 -4.52
N TRP A 287 23.49 13.94 -4.58
CA TRP A 287 24.51 14.84 -5.17
C TRP A 287 25.92 14.65 -4.56
N HIS A 288 26.00 14.38 -3.26
CA HIS A 288 27.28 14.23 -2.54
C HIS A 288 27.85 12.81 -2.59
N TYR A 289 27.01 11.78 -2.76
CA TYR A 289 27.41 10.36 -2.67
C TYR A 289 27.29 9.59 -4.00
N PHE A 290 26.75 10.22 -5.06
CA PHE A 290 26.49 9.62 -6.36
C PHE A 290 27.68 8.85 -6.94
N SER A 291 28.88 9.44 -6.89
CA SER A 291 30.08 8.85 -7.48
C SER A 291 30.60 7.62 -6.73
N ARG A 292 30.19 7.42 -5.47
CA ARG A 292 30.58 6.26 -4.66
C ARG A 292 29.57 5.12 -4.76
N ASP A 293 28.29 5.44 -4.89
CA ASP A 293 27.20 4.44 -4.83
C ASP A 293 26.71 3.98 -6.22
N LEU A 294 27.10 4.64 -7.32
CA LEU A 294 26.91 4.14 -8.68
C LEU A 294 28.05 3.21 -9.11
N ASP A 295 28.00 1.97 -8.60
CA ASP A 295 28.91 0.91 -8.98
C ASP A 295 28.21 -0.19 -9.81
N ALA A 296 28.97 -1.22 -10.22
CA ALA A 296 28.41 -2.36 -10.93
C ALA A 296 27.35 -3.11 -10.10
N ARG A 297 27.48 -3.10 -8.76
CA ARG A 297 26.51 -3.73 -7.85
C ARG A 297 25.16 -3.02 -7.90
N TYR A 298 25.14 -1.69 -8.00
CA TYR A 298 23.91 -0.92 -8.16
C TYR A 298 23.11 -1.33 -9.39
N PHE A 299 23.77 -1.54 -10.53
CA PHE A 299 23.08 -2.00 -11.74
C PHE A 299 22.49 -3.41 -11.60
N ASN A 300 23.15 -4.30 -10.84
CA ASN A 300 22.58 -5.62 -10.50
C ASN A 300 21.37 -5.50 -9.56
N LEU A 301 21.40 -4.61 -8.57
CA LEU A 301 20.25 -4.36 -7.70
C LEU A 301 19.06 -3.80 -8.49
N LEU A 302 19.34 -2.85 -9.39
CA LEU A 302 18.33 -2.27 -10.28
C LEU A 302 17.74 -3.33 -11.21
N SER A 303 18.57 -4.14 -11.85
CA SER A 303 18.11 -5.20 -12.76
C SER A 303 17.29 -6.26 -12.01
N ASN A 304 17.75 -6.73 -10.84
CA ASN A 304 16.99 -7.66 -9.99
C ASN A 304 15.61 -7.11 -9.63
N THR A 305 15.54 -5.84 -9.23
CA THR A 305 14.28 -5.17 -8.85
C THR A 305 13.34 -5.06 -10.05
N LEU A 306 13.86 -4.67 -11.22
CA LEU A 306 13.07 -4.56 -12.46
C LEU A 306 12.60 -5.92 -12.98
N LEU A 307 13.46 -6.94 -12.97
CA LEU A 307 13.13 -8.30 -13.41
C LEU A 307 12.08 -8.93 -12.51
N LEU A 308 12.27 -8.86 -11.18
CA LEU A 308 11.29 -9.36 -10.21
C LEU A 308 9.94 -8.67 -10.39
N GLY A 309 9.93 -7.33 -10.49
CA GLY A 309 8.72 -6.56 -10.76
C GLY A 309 8.03 -6.99 -12.05
N PHE A 310 8.78 -7.14 -13.14
CA PHE A 310 8.24 -7.51 -14.45
C PHE A 310 7.61 -8.91 -14.45
N PHE A 311 8.32 -9.92 -13.91
CA PHE A 311 7.81 -11.29 -13.86
C PHE A 311 6.62 -11.41 -12.92
N ALA A 312 6.68 -10.81 -11.73
CA ALA A 312 5.57 -10.82 -10.78
C ALA A 312 4.32 -10.15 -11.37
N ALA A 313 4.46 -8.96 -11.97
CA ALA A 313 3.34 -8.26 -12.61
C ALA A 313 2.74 -9.07 -13.76
N THR A 314 3.58 -9.68 -14.60
CA THR A 314 3.12 -10.52 -15.71
C THR A 314 2.33 -11.73 -15.21
N LEU A 315 2.89 -12.48 -14.26
CA LEU A 315 2.25 -13.68 -13.69
C LEU A 315 0.93 -13.32 -13.00
N THR A 316 0.91 -12.24 -12.23
CA THR A 316 -0.28 -11.80 -11.49
C THR A 316 -1.38 -11.32 -12.44
N VAL A 317 -1.04 -10.60 -13.52
CA VAL A 317 -2.02 -10.18 -14.54
C VAL A 317 -2.58 -11.36 -15.31
N ILE A 318 -1.76 -12.35 -15.66
CA ILE A 318 -2.23 -13.59 -16.29
C ILE A 318 -3.20 -14.32 -15.36
N ALA A 319 -2.83 -14.52 -14.09
CA ALA A 319 -3.69 -15.17 -13.11
C ALA A 319 -5.00 -14.38 -12.86
N GLY A 320 -4.92 -13.06 -12.74
CA GLY A 320 -6.07 -12.16 -12.60
C GLY A 320 -7.02 -12.21 -13.81
N LEU A 321 -6.47 -12.32 -15.02
CA LEU A 321 -7.24 -12.51 -16.25
C LEU A 321 -7.99 -13.84 -16.25
N LEU A 322 -7.32 -14.93 -15.86
CA LEU A 322 -7.94 -16.25 -15.73
C LEU A 322 -9.09 -16.24 -14.71
N LEU A 323 -8.88 -15.62 -13.54
CA LEU A 323 -9.92 -15.46 -12.52
C LEU A 323 -11.10 -14.61 -13.02
N GLY A 324 -10.81 -13.50 -13.70
CA GLY A 324 -11.84 -12.62 -14.28
C GLY A 324 -12.71 -13.32 -15.31
N PHE A 325 -12.11 -14.10 -16.21
CA PHE A 325 -12.88 -14.92 -17.16
C PHE A 325 -13.63 -16.06 -16.49
N SER A 326 -13.01 -16.75 -15.53
CA SER A 326 -13.66 -17.83 -14.79
C SER A 326 -14.95 -17.35 -14.11
N GLN A 327 -14.90 -16.20 -13.45
CA GLN A 327 -16.08 -15.61 -12.79
C GLN A 327 -17.14 -15.14 -13.81
N ARG A 328 -16.73 -14.66 -14.99
CA ARG A 328 -17.66 -14.24 -16.05
C ARG A 328 -18.38 -15.43 -16.69
N LEU A 329 -17.65 -16.53 -16.94
CA LEU A 329 -18.16 -17.74 -17.59
C LEU A 329 -18.96 -18.60 -16.61
N MET A 330 -18.46 -18.77 -15.38
CA MET A 330 -19.04 -19.64 -14.36
C MET A 330 -19.61 -18.79 -13.22
N ARG A 331 -20.89 -18.46 -13.29
CA ARG A 331 -21.60 -17.65 -12.27
C ARG A 331 -22.11 -18.46 -11.08
N ASN A 332 -21.30 -19.38 -10.54
CA ASN A 332 -21.68 -20.19 -9.38
C ASN A 332 -21.13 -19.61 -8.06
N ALA A 333 -21.53 -20.18 -6.93
CA ALA A 333 -21.04 -19.74 -5.61
C ALA A 333 -19.56 -20.09 -5.39
N VAL A 334 -19.11 -21.23 -5.94
CA VAL A 334 -17.75 -21.74 -5.79
C VAL A 334 -16.74 -20.80 -6.44
N THR A 335 -16.96 -20.35 -7.68
CA THR A 335 -16.04 -19.41 -8.36
C THR A 335 -15.97 -18.07 -7.63
N ARG A 336 -17.11 -17.54 -7.15
CA ARG A 336 -17.14 -16.34 -6.33
C ARG A 336 -16.34 -16.49 -5.03
N PHE A 337 -16.47 -17.64 -4.37
CA PHE A 337 -15.71 -17.94 -3.16
C PHE A 337 -14.21 -18.09 -3.45
N SER A 338 -13.83 -18.79 -4.51
CA SER A 338 -12.43 -18.95 -4.93
C SER A 338 -11.76 -17.62 -5.29
N VAL A 339 -12.47 -16.75 -6.03
CA VAL A 339 -11.98 -15.39 -6.35
C VAL A 339 -11.85 -14.54 -5.10
N SER A 340 -12.81 -14.63 -4.17
CA SER A 340 -12.72 -13.97 -2.87
C SER A 340 -11.47 -14.41 -2.11
N ILE A 341 -11.20 -15.72 -2.02
CA ILE A 341 -9.98 -16.23 -1.37
C ILE A 341 -8.71 -15.77 -2.10
N ALA A 342 -8.67 -15.84 -3.43
CA ALA A 342 -7.51 -15.45 -4.21
C ALA A 342 -7.15 -13.97 -4.02
N THR A 343 -8.15 -13.10 -3.83
CA THR A 343 -7.96 -11.65 -3.64
C THR A 343 -7.72 -11.25 -2.18
N LEU A 344 -7.96 -12.13 -1.20
CA LEU A 344 -7.66 -11.87 0.22
C LEU A 344 -6.16 -11.65 0.48
N GLY A 345 -5.27 -12.14 -0.39
CA GLY A 345 -3.83 -12.04 -0.22
C GLY A 345 -3.31 -10.61 -0.08
N TYR A 346 -4.00 -9.62 -0.67
CA TYR A 346 -3.63 -8.20 -0.55
C TYR A 346 -3.73 -7.66 0.88
N ALA A 347 -4.63 -8.19 1.69
CA ALA A 347 -4.76 -7.77 3.07
C ALA A 347 -3.65 -8.35 3.97
N LEU A 348 -2.93 -9.38 3.52
CA LEU A 348 -1.94 -10.08 4.33
C LEU A 348 -0.61 -9.30 4.33
N PRO A 349 -0.05 -8.97 5.50
CA PRO A 349 1.31 -8.42 5.61
C PRO A 349 2.35 -9.28 4.88
N GLY A 350 3.37 -8.65 4.31
CA GLY A 350 4.43 -9.36 3.59
C GLY A 350 5.16 -10.38 4.46
N SER A 351 5.38 -10.04 5.74
CA SER A 351 6.00 -10.94 6.73
C SER A 351 5.15 -12.17 7.05
N VAL A 352 3.84 -11.98 7.27
CA VAL A 352 2.87 -13.06 7.49
C VAL A 352 2.83 -13.98 6.29
N LEU A 353 2.73 -13.39 5.09
CA LEU A 353 2.68 -14.15 3.86
C LEU A 353 3.99 -14.92 3.62
N ALA A 354 5.14 -14.30 3.89
CA ALA A 354 6.44 -14.94 3.74
C ALA A 354 6.57 -16.18 4.63
N VAL A 355 6.24 -16.08 5.92
CA VAL A 355 6.29 -17.23 6.84
C VAL A 355 5.33 -18.33 6.39
N GLY A 356 4.08 -17.97 6.07
CA GLY A 356 3.08 -18.95 5.66
C GLY A 356 3.44 -19.65 4.35
N ILE A 357 4.04 -18.94 3.39
CA ILE A 357 4.50 -19.49 2.13
C ILE A 357 5.73 -20.38 2.33
N MET A 358 6.72 -19.93 3.10
CA MET A 358 7.91 -20.71 3.40
C MET A 358 7.52 -22.05 4.02
N LEU A 359 6.72 -22.05 5.09
CA LEU A 359 6.25 -23.28 5.72
C LEU A 359 5.43 -24.16 4.77
N SER A 360 4.56 -23.56 3.95
CA SER A 360 3.77 -24.31 2.96
C SER A 360 4.65 -24.98 1.91
N PHE A 361 5.69 -24.30 1.44
CA PHE A 361 6.59 -24.81 0.41
C PHE A 361 7.55 -25.84 0.96
N VAL A 362 8.14 -25.63 2.14
CA VAL A 362 8.95 -26.65 2.82
C VAL A 362 8.14 -27.93 3.05
N TRP A 363 6.91 -27.80 3.53
CA TRP A 363 6.00 -28.93 3.69
C TRP A 363 5.74 -29.61 2.35
N PHE A 364 5.33 -28.86 1.33
CA PHE A 364 4.99 -29.42 0.02
C PHE A 364 6.19 -30.11 -0.66
N GLU A 365 7.37 -29.48 -0.64
CA GLU A 365 8.60 -30.05 -1.20
C GLU A 365 9.00 -31.32 -0.48
N HIS A 366 8.87 -31.39 0.85
CA HIS A 366 9.16 -32.60 1.60
C HIS A 366 8.31 -33.79 1.14
N TYR A 367 6.98 -33.62 1.02
CA TYR A 367 6.12 -34.70 0.54
C TYR A 367 6.31 -35.01 -0.94
N LEU A 368 6.59 -34.00 -1.76
CA LEU A 368 6.89 -34.22 -3.18
C LEU A 368 8.19 -35.02 -3.36
N GLN A 369 9.22 -34.69 -2.58
CA GLN A 369 10.49 -35.41 -2.55
C GLN A 369 10.30 -36.86 -2.09
N LEU A 370 9.47 -37.11 -1.07
CA LEU A 370 9.15 -38.48 -0.64
C LEU A 370 8.48 -39.30 -1.77
N GLY A 371 7.61 -38.68 -2.56
CA GLY A 371 6.99 -39.33 -3.71
C GLY A 371 7.97 -39.57 -4.88
N LEU A 372 8.83 -38.60 -5.16
CA LEU A 372 9.82 -38.66 -6.24
C LEU A 372 11.05 -39.51 -5.90
N ALA A 373 11.33 -39.73 -4.62
CA ALA A 373 12.35 -40.66 -4.15
C ALA A 373 12.10 -42.07 -4.69
N PHE A 374 10.84 -42.46 -4.92
CA PHE A 374 10.49 -43.72 -5.58
C PHE A 374 11.04 -43.82 -7.01
N PHE A 375 11.20 -42.68 -7.69
CA PHE A 375 11.72 -42.58 -9.06
C PHE A 375 13.20 -42.17 -9.11
N ASN A 376 13.88 -42.06 -7.97
CA ASN A 376 15.27 -41.60 -7.85
C ASN A 376 15.52 -40.22 -8.48
N ILE A 377 14.51 -39.33 -8.45
CA ILE A 377 14.59 -37.95 -8.93
C ILE A 377 14.72 -37.04 -7.71
N ASP A 378 15.79 -36.25 -7.65
CA ASP A 378 15.98 -35.21 -6.65
C ASP A 378 15.67 -33.84 -7.24
N ILE A 379 14.64 -33.17 -6.73
CA ILE A 379 14.22 -31.84 -7.17
C ILE A 379 14.84 -30.72 -6.35
N GLY A 380 15.52 -31.03 -5.24
CA GLY A 380 16.08 -30.02 -4.33
C GLY A 380 15.03 -29.04 -3.76
N PHE A 381 15.49 -27.86 -3.33
CA PHE A 381 14.68 -26.82 -2.67
C PHE A 381 14.34 -25.66 -3.62
N VAL A 382 13.64 -25.94 -4.72
CA VAL A 382 13.37 -24.96 -5.78
C VAL A 382 12.33 -23.90 -5.37
N LEU A 383 11.31 -24.27 -4.61
CA LEU A 383 10.25 -23.39 -4.09
C LEU A 383 10.67 -22.68 -2.82
N SER A 384 11.30 -23.37 -1.87
CA SER A 384 11.73 -22.75 -0.60
C SER A 384 13.05 -21.99 -0.72
N GLY A 385 13.97 -22.43 -1.60
CA GLY A 385 15.30 -21.84 -1.78
C GLY A 385 15.47 -21.01 -3.06
N GLY A 386 14.45 -20.95 -3.94
CA GLY A 386 14.53 -20.27 -5.24
C GLY A 386 13.59 -19.08 -5.38
N LEU A 387 13.78 -18.30 -6.45
CA LEU A 387 12.94 -17.13 -6.76
C LEU A 387 11.47 -17.45 -7.03
N LEU A 388 11.17 -18.69 -7.41
CA LEU A 388 9.79 -19.11 -7.63
C LEU A 388 8.96 -18.94 -6.37
N GLY A 389 9.55 -19.17 -5.19
CA GLY A 389 8.87 -18.97 -3.92
C GLY A 389 8.42 -17.52 -3.73
N LEU A 390 9.35 -16.60 -3.96
CA LEU A 390 9.12 -15.16 -3.90
C LEU A 390 8.12 -14.67 -4.95
N LEU A 391 8.21 -15.15 -6.20
CA LEU A 391 7.27 -14.79 -7.27
C LEU A 391 5.84 -15.25 -6.95
N LEU A 392 5.67 -16.46 -6.42
CA LEU A 392 4.37 -16.95 -5.97
C LEU A 392 3.83 -16.14 -4.79
N ALA A 393 4.70 -15.71 -3.87
CA ALA A 393 4.32 -14.79 -2.81
C ALA A 393 3.78 -13.47 -3.35
N TYR A 394 4.43 -12.89 -4.35
CA TYR A 394 3.94 -11.69 -5.01
C TYR A 394 2.61 -11.90 -5.74
N VAL A 395 2.45 -13.04 -6.45
CA VAL A 395 1.18 -13.35 -7.11
C VAL A 395 0.04 -13.42 -6.10
N VAL A 396 0.24 -14.06 -4.95
CA VAL A 396 -0.77 -14.12 -3.89
C VAL A 396 -1.04 -12.74 -3.30
N ARG A 397 0.01 -11.99 -2.93
CA ARG A 397 -0.12 -10.66 -2.30
C ARG A 397 -0.81 -9.66 -3.22
N PHE A 398 -0.42 -9.58 -4.48
CA PHE A 398 -0.84 -8.53 -5.40
C PHE A 398 -1.99 -8.93 -6.33
N MET A 399 -2.62 -10.09 -6.10
CA MET A 399 -3.73 -10.60 -6.92
C MET A 399 -4.87 -9.59 -7.06
N ALA A 400 -5.31 -8.97 -5.95
CA ALA A 400 -6.41 -8.01 -5.95
C ALA A 400 -6.08 -6.75 -6.78
N VAL A 401 -4.81 -6.32 -6.74
CA VAL A 401 -4.32 -5.13 -7.46
C VAL A 401 -4.38 -5.36 -8.98
N ALA A 402 -4.06 -6.56 -9.46
CA ALA A 402 -4.23 -6.92 -10.87
C ALA A 402 -5.70 -7.19 -11.24
N TYR A 403 -6.43 -7.92 -10.39
CA TYR A 403 -7.77 -8.39 -10.68
C TYR A 403 -8.79 -7.25 -10.78
N ASN A 404 -8.77 -6.26 -9.88
CA ASN A 404 -9.78 -5.20 -9.82
C ASN A 404 -9.88 -4.35 -11.12
N PRO A 405 -8.75 -3.87 -11.72
CA PRO A 405 -8.80 -3.19 -13.01
C PRO A 405 -9.28 -4.08 -14.17
N ILE A 406 -8.95 -5.38 -14.13
CA ILE A 406 -9.37 -6.35 -15.14
C ILE A 406 -10.87 -6.61 -15.05
N GLU A 407 -11.38 -6.86 -13.84
CA GLU A 407 -12.81 -7.05 -13.58
C GLU A 407 -13.62 -5.81 -13.99
N SER A 408 -13.14 -4.62 -13.62
CA SER A 408 -13.77 -3.35 -14.04
C SER A 408 -13.80 -3.19 -15.56
N GLY A 409 -12.75 -3.63 -16.26
CA GLY A 409 -12.70 -3.66 -17.71
C GLY A 409 -13.70 -4.66 -18.31
N LEU A 410 -13.77 -5.87 -17.74
CA LEU A 410 -14.70 -6.92 -18.16
C LEU A 410 -16.16 -6.47 -17.98
N GLN A 411 -16.51 -5.84 -16.85
CA GLN A 411 -17.86 -5.36 -16.59
C GLN A 411 -18.34 -4.31 -17.61
N ARG A 412 -17.43 -3.56 -18.22
CA ARG A 412 -17.76 -2.60 -19.29
C ARG A 412 -18.06 -3.26 -20.64
N ILE A 413 -17.57 -4.48 -20.88
CA ILE A 413 -17.81 -5.21 -22.12
C ILE A 413 -19.20 -5.85 -22.06
N ARG A 414 -20.14 -5.31 -22.83
CA ARG A 414 -21.53 -5.79 -22.88
C ARG A 414 -21.61 -7.24 -23.37
N PRO A 415 -22.49 -8.09 -22.79
CA PRO A 415 -22.69 -9.46 -23.24
C PRO A 415 -23.07 -9.57 -24.74
N SER A 416 -23.83 -8.60 -25.26
CA SER A 416 -24.26 -8.58 -26.66
C SER A 416 -23.11 -8.57 -27.68
N LEU A 417 -21.96 -7.99 -27.34
CA LEU A 417 -20.77 -8.01 -28.22
C LEU A 417 -20.21 -9.43 -28.35
N HIS A 418 -20.25 -10.22 -27.27
CA HIS A 418 -19.83 -11.60 -27.29
C HIS A 418 -20.80 -12.46 -28.10
N GLU A 419 -22.10 -12.29 -27.89
CA GLU A 419 -23.16 -13.01 -28.61
C GLU A 419 -23.14 -12.71 -30.11
N ALA A 420 -22.99 -11.44 -30.51
CA ALA A 420 -22.90 -11.05 -31.91
C ALA A 420 -21.69 -11.67 -32.61
N ALA A 421 -20.52 -11.64 -31.97
CA ALA A 421 -19.32 -12.23 -32.55
C ALA A 421 -19.42 -13.77 -32.63
N ARG A 422 -20.06 -14.44 -31.65
CA ARG A 422 -20.37 -15.88 -31.74
C ARG A 422 -21.38 -16.18 -32.86
N GLY A 423 -22.40 -15.33 -33.05
CA GLY A 423 -23.38 -15.45 -34.13
C GLY A 423 -22.77 -15.32 -35.53
N LEU A 424 -21.69 -14.55 -35.67
CA LEU A 424 -20.90 -14.42 -36.91
C LEU A 424 -19.86 -15.55 -37.09
N GLY A 425 -19.87 -16.59 -36.25
CA GLY A 425 -18.99 -17.75 -36.37
C GLY A 425 -17.61 -17.62 -35.71
N ALA A 426 -17.37 -16.56 -34.91
CA ALA A 426 -16.07 -16.38 -34.27
C ALA A 426 -15.72 -17.52 -33.30
N ALA A 427 -14.52 -18.07 -33.43
CA ALA A 427 -14.01 -19.10 -32.53
C ALA A 427 -13.64 -18.50 -31.15
N PRO A 428 -13.64 -19.29 -30.06
CA PRO A 428 -13.27 -18.81 -28.73
C PRO A 428 -11.89 -18.13 -28.66
N ARG A 429 -10.91 -18.65 -29.41
CA ARG A 429 -9.58 -18.05 -29.52
C ARG A 429 -9.62 -16.69 -30.22
N GLU A 430 -10.40 -16.55 -31.28
CA GLU A 430 -10.55 -15.27 -31.99
C GLU A 430 -11.23 -14.22 -31.13
N LEU A 431 -12.24 -14.61 -30.35
CA LEU A 431 -12.89 -13.74 -29.38
C LEU A 431 -11.90 -13.21 -28.34
N LEU A 432 -11.03 -14.07 -27.82
CA LEU A 432 -10.02 -13.65 -26.85
C LEU A 432 -9.06 -12.62 -27.46
N TRP A 433 -8.48 -12.91 -28.62
CA TRP A 433 -7.42 -12.08 -29.21
C TRP A 433 -7.93 -10.83 -29.93
N ARG A 434 -9.10 -10.89 -30.58
CA ARG A 434 -9.63 -9.77 -31.39
C ARG A 434 -10.65 -8.91 -30.66
N LEU A 435 -11.35 -9.44 -29.66
CA LEU A 435 -12.39 -8.70 -28.94
C LEU A 435 -11.98 -8.40 -27.50
N TYR A 436 -11.71 -9.42 -26.69
CA TYR A 436 -11.47 -9.19 -25.27
C TYR A 436 -10.12 -8.53 -24.97
N LEU A 437 -9.00 -9.05 -25.47
CA LEU A 437 -7.66 -8.50 -25.15
C LEU A 437 -7.51 -7.02 -25.57
N PRO A 438 -7.94 -6.59 -26.77
CA PRO A 438 -7.86 -5.18 -27.16
C PRO A 438 -8.72 -4.26 -26.27
N LEU A 439 -9.94 -4.69 -25.95
CA LEU A 439 -10.86 -3.92 -25.08
C LEU A 439 -10.40 -3.90 -23.61
N LEU A 440 -9.73 -4.96 -23.16
CA LEU A 440 -9.17 -5.08 -21.82
C LEU A 440 -7.78 -4.45 -21.68
N ARG A 441 -7.09 -4.09 -22.77
CA ARG A 441 -5.75 -3.49 -22.75
C ARG A 441 -5.60 -2.36 -21.72
N PRO A 442 -6.55 -1.42 -21.57
CA PRO A 442 -6.43 -0.37 -20.57
C PRO A 442 -6.54 -0.87 -19.11
N GLY A 443 -7.24 -1.98 -18.87
CA GLY A 443 -7.33 -2.63 -17.56
C GLY A 443 -6.09 -3.48 -17.27
N LEU A 444 -5.64 -4.26 -18.26
CA LEU A 444 -4.42 -5.07 -18.19
C LEU A 444 -3.17 -4.21 -17.92
N MET A 445 -3.01 -3.09 -18.64
CA MET A 445 -1.88 -2.18 -18.43
C MET A 445 -1.94 -1.50 -17.06
N ALA A 446 -3.14 -1.16 -16.57
CA ALA A 446 -3.29 -0.59 -15.24
C ALA A 446 -2.93 -1.61 -14.15
N GLY A 447 -3.45 -2.85 -14.25
CA GLY A 447 -3.10 -3.93 -13.33
C GLY A 447 -1.61 -4.24 -13.35
N PHE A 448 -1.01 -4.36 -14.54
CA PHE A 448 0.43 -4.59 -14.70
C PHE A 448 1.27 -3.51 -14.02
N LEU A 449 0.99 -2.24 -14.33
CA LEU A 449 1.78 -1.12 -13.85
C LEU A 449 1.65 -0.92 -12.33
N LEU A 450 0.46 -1.15 -11.77
CA LEU A 450 0.25 -1.09 -10.32
C LEU A 450 1.01 -2.22 -9.61
N VAL A 451 0.85 -3.47 -10.05
CA VAL A 451 1.58 -4.60 -9.44
C VAL A 451 3.09 -4.44 -9.60
N PHE A 452 3.55 -4.01 -10.77
CA PHE A 452 4.97 -3.77 -11.03
C PHE A 452 5.57 -2.81 -9.99
N VAL A 453 4.94 -1.66 -9.77
CA VAL A 453 5.43 -0.67 -8.80
C VAL A 453 5.32 -1.16 -7.36
N ASP A 454 4.24 -1.85 -7.00
CA ASP A 454 4.05 -2.37 -5.64
C ASP A 454 5.09 -3.45 -5.31
N VAL A 455 5.45 -4.31 -6.27
CA VAL A 455 6.50 -5.33 -6.11
C VAL A 455 7.86 -4.68 -5.92
N MET A 456 8.20 -3.63 -6.68
CA MET A 456 9.49 -2.95 -6.54
C MET A 456 9.70 -2.29 -5.18
N LYS A 457 8.60 -1.89 -4.53
CA LYS A 457 8.60 -1.30 -3.19
C LYS A 457 8.46 -2.33 -2.08
N GLU A 458 8.14 -3.58 -2.42
CA GLU A 458 7.97 -4.65 -1.45
C GLU A 458 9.32 -4.95 -0.81
N MET A 459 9.32 -5.00 0.52
CA MET A 459 10.49 -5.27 1.34
C MET A 459 10.31 -6.51 2.22
N PRO A 460 9.27 -6.65 3.07
CA PRO A 460 9.24 -7.75 4.03
C PRO A 460 9.27 -9.15 3.41
N ALA A 461 8.49 -9.39 2.35
CA ALA A 461 8.48 -10.70 1.71
C ALA A 461 9.78 -10.96 0.94
N THR A 462 10.33 -9.96 0.24
CA THR A 462 11.66 -10.07 -0.38
C THR A 462 12.73 -10.37 0.65
N LEU A 463 12.71 -9.65 1.76
CA LEU A 463 13.75 -9.74 2.79
C LEU A 463 13.86 -11.16 3.33
N LEU A 464 12.71 -11.83 3.49
CA LEU A 464 12.58 -13.15 4.12
C LEU A 464 12.67 -14.32 3.13
N LEU A 465 12.23 -14.15 1.88
CA LEU A 465 12.14 -15.25 0.90
C LEU A 465 13.20 -15.20 -0.21
N ARG A 466 13.96 -14.10 -0.36
CA ARG A 466 14.92 -14.00 -1.45
C ARG A 466 16.06 -15.03 -1.28
N PRO A 467 16.51 -15.66 -2.36
CA PRO A 467 17.77 -16.42 -2.35
C PRO A 467 18.97 -15.48 -2.25
N PHE A 468 20.12 -16.05 -1.89
CA PHE A 468 21.39 -15.31 -1.83
C PHE A 468 21.73 -14.67 -3.18
N GLY A 469 22.20 -13.42 -3.14
CA GLY A 469 22.60 -12.64 -4.33
C GLY A 469 21.44 -11.97 -5.09
N TRP A 470 20.19 -12.17 -4.67
CA TRP A 470 19.00 -11.56 -5.28
C TRP A 470 18.46 -10.38 -4.47
N ASP A 471 19.36 -9.53 -3.98
CA ASP A 471 19.00 -8.29 -3.31
C ASP A 471 18.29 -7.33 -4.28
N THR A 472 17.32 -6.59 -3.75
CA THR A 472 16.57 -5.54 -4.47
C THR A 472 16.92 -4.17 -3.91
N LEU A 473 16.49 -3.11 -4.60
CA LEU A 473 16.65 -1.73 -4.10
C LEU A 473 15.99 -1.54 -2.73
N ALA A 474 14.80 -2.13 -2.52
CA ALA A 474 14.07 -2.02 -1.25
C ALA A 474 14.83 -2.70 -0.09
N VAL A 475 15.35 -3.91 -0.33
CA VAL A 475 16.21 -4.63 0.62
C VAL A 475 17.49 -3.84 0.91
N ARG A 476 18.13 -3.30 -0.13
CA ARG A 476 19.38 -2.55 0.03
C ARG A 476 19.19 -1.25 0.83
N ILE A 477 18.04 -0.59 0.68
CA ILE A 477 17.66 0.55 1.53
C ILE A 477 17.56 0.09 2.98
N TYR A 478 16.90 -1.03 3.26
CA TYR A 478 16.79 -1.57 4.61
C TYR A 478 18.17 -1.85 5.23
N GLU A 479 19.06 -2.54 4.51
CA GLU A 479 20.43 -2.83 4.98
C GLU A 479 21.17 -1.55 5.37
N MET A 480 21.26 -0.57 4.45
CA MET A 480 22.01 0.67 4.71
C MET A 480 21.37 1.51 5.81
N THR A 481 20.03 1.56 5.88
CA THR A 481 19.34 2.28 6.96
C THR A 481 19.51 1.59 8.32
N SER A 482 19.58 0.25 8.36
CA SER A 482 19.89 -0.50 9.58
C SER A 482 21.32 -0.27 10.07
N GLU A 483 22.26 0.00 9.15
CA GLU A 483 23.64 0.37 9.44
C GLU A 483 23.82 1.87 9.78
N GLY A 484 22.76 2.67 9.69
CA GLY A 484 22.80 4.12 9.93
C GLY A 484 23.34 4.95 8.75
N GLU A 485 23.52 4.34 7.58
CA GLU A 485 24.02 4.95 6.34
C GLU A 485 22.89 5.62 5.53
N TRP A 486 22.20 6.60 6.13
CA TRP A 486 21.04 7.28 5.53
C TRP A 486 21.34 7.91 4.17
N GLN A 487 22.54 8.49 4.04
CA GLN A 487 23.00 9.20 2.86
C GLN A 487 23.17 8.25 1.68
N ARG A 488 23.70 7.04 1.94
CA ARG A 488 23.91 6.02 0.91
C ARG A 488 22.61 5.37 0.45
N ALA A 489 21.62 5.31 1.35
CA ALA A 489 20.25 4.90 1.03
C ALA A 489 19.50 5.87 0.11
N ALA A 490 20.00 7.09 -0.10
CA ALA A 490 19.30 8.10 -0.87
C ALA A 490 19.12 7.74 -2.35
N LEU A 491 20.15 7.17 -3.00
CA LEU A 491 20.12 6.83 -4.42
C LEU A 491 19.08 5.73 -4.76
N PRO A 492 19.11 4.54 -4.12
CA PRO A 492 18.08 3.54 -4.37
C PRO A 492 16.68 4.03 -3.99
N ALA A 493 16.56 4.81 -2.91
CA ALA A 493 15.28 5.40 -2.51
C ALA A 493 14.71 6.38 -3.56
N LEU A 494 15.53 7.30 -4.07
CA LEU A 494 15.11 8.24 -5.11
C LEU A 494 14.68 7.50 -6.38
N THR A 495 15.40 6.44 -6.75
CA THR A 495 15.05 5.60 -7.91
C THR A 495 13.68 4.93 -7.73
N LEU A 496 13.39 4.38 -6.55
CA LEU A 496 12.06 3.82 -6.25
C LEU A 496 10.95 4.88 -6.26
N ILE A 497 11.22 6.12 -5.82
CA ILE A 497 10.25 7.23 -5.89
C ILE A 497 9.96 7.59 -7.35
N ILE A 498 10.99 7.74 -8.19
CA ILE A 498 10.83 8.08 -9.62
C ILE A 498 9.96 7.04 -10.33
N ILE A 499 10.22 5.75 -10.07
CA ILE A 499 9.43 4.66 -10.65
C ILE A 499 8.01 4.64 -10.04
N GLY A 500 7.91 4.91 -8.74
CA GLY A 500 6.66 5.02 -8.00
C GLY A 500 5.74 6.17 -8.44
N LEU A 501 6.25 7.17 -9.18
CA LEU A 501 5.45 8.25 -9.75
C LEU A 501 4.68 7.83 -11.01
N LEU A 502 5.08 6.76 -11.69
CA LEU A 502 4.44 6.31 -12.93
C LEU A 502 2.93 6.03 -12.77
N PRO A 503 2.46 5.30 -11.73
CA PRO A 503 1.04 5.05 -11.53
C PRO A 503 0.26 6.32 -11.15
N VAL A 504 0.89 7.23 -10.39
CA VAL A 504 0.28 8.51 -10.01
C VAL A 504 0.02 9.35 -11.25
N ILE A 505 1.02 9.48 -12.14
CA ILE A 505 0.89 10.20 -13.40
C ILE A 505 -0.20 9.56 -14.28
N PHE A 506 -0.23 8.23 -14.36
CA PHE A 506 -1.25 7.50 -15.10
C PHE A 506 -2.66 7.77 -14.56
N LEU A 507 -2.84 7.76 -13.24
CA LEU A 507 -4.11 8.03 -12.58
C LEU A 507 -4.59 9.47 -12.83
N VAL A 508 -3.68 10.45 -12.68
CA VAL A 508 -3.97 11.87 -12.91
C VAL A 508 -4.41 12.12 -14.35
N LYS A 509 -3.70 11.53 -15.34
CA LYS A 509 -4.09 11.63 -16.76
C LYS A 509 -5.50 11.09 -17.02
N ARG A 510 -5.88 9.96 -16.39
CA ARG A 510 -7.24 9.41 -16.53
C ARG A 510 -8.31 10.31 -15.92
N GLN A 511 -8.05 10.91 -14.76
CA GLN A 511 -9.00 11.85 -14.14
C GLN A 511 -9.22 13.10 -15.00
N GLN A 512 -8.17 13.60 -15.66
CA GLN A 512 -8.24 14.75 -16.56
C GLN A 512 -8.99 14.43 -17.87
N LEU A 513 -8.73 13.26 -18.47
CA LEU A 513 -9.43 12.81 -19.68
C LEU A 513 -10.94 12.62 -19.46
N GLY A 514 -11.35 12.14 -18.27
CA GLY A 514 -12.76 12.04 -17.90
C GLY A 514 -13.45 13.40 -17.73
N HIS A 515 -12.70 14.47 -17.47
CA HIS A 515 -13.24 15.84 -17.41
C HIS A 515 -13.38 16.48 -18.80
N GLN A 516 -12.48 16.20 -19.75
CA GLN A 516 -12.54 16.77 -21.10
C GLN A 516 -13.69 16.22 -21.97
N VAL A 517 -14.06 14.95 -21.79
CA VAL A 517 -15.20 14.33 -22.52
C VAL A 517 -16.55 14.87 -22.04
N ASN A 518 -16.63 15.50 -20.86
CA ASN A 518 -17.85 16.10 -20.33
C ASN A 518 -17.92 17.63 -20.54
N SER A 519 -16.91 18.23 -21.21
CA SER A 519 -16.87 19.67 -21.52
C SER A 519 -17.08 19.98 -23.01
N VAL A 520 -17.40 18.96 -23.81
CA VAL A 520 -17.92 19.04 -25.19
C VAL A 520 -19.32 18.46 -25.15
#